data_AF-A0A8X6GRU0-F1
#
_entry.id   AF-A0A8X6GRU0-F1
#
_cell.length_a   1.000
_cell.length_b   1.000
_cell.length_c   1.000
_cell.angle_alpha   90.00
_cell.angle_beta   90.00
_cell.angle_gamma   90.00
#
_symmetry.space_group_name_H-M   'P 1'
#
loop_
_entity.id
_entity.type
_entity.pdbx_description
1 polymer ?
#
loop_
_entity_poly.entity_id
_entity_poly.type
_entity_poly.pdbx_seq_one_letter_code
_entity_poly.pdbx_strand_id
1 'polypeptide(L)'
;MRINGNSFPEDMEDLFVVFGAVMRCMRSMNLHLSLPAFLAVLFTMTGLFSSGYKMAFHPDVTETYFLSLICSVIFYLSAQFMIMLSASITNELANNVKCVVQCLPYRNAIQDPKRKFKLKKYLNQNNSLALWKVYVMDWSLIVTSIGTLLTYGILIGTLGKDM
;
A
#
# COMPACT_ATOMS: atom_id res chain seq x y z
N MET A 1 -33.29 8.71 35.37
CA MET A 1 -32.86 8.55 33.97
C MET A 1 -32.11 7.22 33.89
N ARG A 2 -32.79 6.13 33.51
CA ARG A 2 -32.19 4.79 33.40
C ARG A 2 -31.40 4.73 32.10
N ILE A 3 -30.08 4.63 32.19
CA ILE A 3 -29.24 4.30 31.05
C ILE A 3 -29.50 2.82 30.75
N ASN A 4 -30.13 2.58 29.61
CA ASN A 4 -30.61 1.28 29.16
C ASN A 4 -29.40 0.40 28.83
N GLY A 5 -29.07 -0.58 29.68
CA GLY A 5 -27.91 -1.46 29.55
C GLY A 5 -27.98 -2.51 28.43
N ASN A 6 -28.96 -2.41 27.53
CA ASN A 6 -29.21 -3.40 26.47
C ASN A 6 -28.74 -2.99 25.07
N SER A 7 -28.29 -1.75 24.83
CA SER A 7 -27.82 -1.34 23.49
C SER A 7 -26.35 -1.71 23.21
N PHE A 8 -25.52 -1.76 24.25
CA PHE A 8 -24.08 -2.05 24.14
C PHE A 8 -23.70 -3.43 23.54
N PRO A 9 -24.44 -4.54 23.79
CA PRO A 9 -24.08 -5.83 23.22
C PRO A 9 -24.44 -5.99 21.74
N GLU A 10 -25.47 -5.31 21.24
CA GLU A 10 -25.83 -5.32 19.80
C GLU A 10 -24.82 -4.51 18.97
N ASP A 11 -24.43 -3.31 19.44
CA ASP A 11 -23.42 -2.47 18.77
C ASP A 11 -22.06 -3.18 18.60
N MET A 12 -21.72 -4.05 19.58
CA MET A 12 -20.51 -4.88 19.52
C MET A 12 -20.60 -5.99 18.49
N GLU A 13 -21.79 -6.59 18.31
CA GLU A 13 -22.01 -7.67 17.36
C GLU A 13 -21.90 -7.15 15.93
N ASP A 14 -22.51 -5.99 15.66
CA ASP A 14 -22.39 -5.30 14.37
C ASP A 14 -20.94 -4.92 14.05
N LEU A 15 -20.18 -4.42 15.05
CA LEU A 15 -18.75 -4.12 14.89
C LEU A 15 -17.95 -5.35 14.44
N PHE A 16 -18.21 -6.53 15.03
CA PHE A 16 -17.50 -7.76 14.66
C PHE A 16 -17.88 -8.28 13.27
N VAL A 17 -19.15 -8.14 12.88
CA VAL A 17 -19.62 -8.49 11.53
C VAL A 17 -18.95 -7.60 10.48
N VAL A 18 -18.93 -6.28 10.72
CA VAL A 18 -18.27 -5.31 9.82
C VAL A 18 -16.77 -5.57 9.74
N PHE A 19 -16.08 -5.78 10.87
CA PHE A 19 -14.65 -6.10 10.87
C PHE A 19 -14.34 -7.39 10.09
N GLY A 20 -15.16 -8.43 10.27
CA GLY A 20 -15.03 -9.68 9.52
C GLY A 20 -15.23 -9.49 8.01
N ALA A 21 -16.17 -8.63 7.60
CA ALA A 21 -16.40 -8.29 6.20
C ALA A 21 -15.22 -7.51 5.59
N VAL A 22 -14.71 -6.48 6.30
CA VAL A 22 -13.54 -5.70 5.88
C VAL A 22 -12.32 -6.60 5.69
N MET A 23 -12.03 -7.48 6.65
CA MET A 23 -10.92 -8.42 6.56
C MET A 23 -11.05 -9.39 5.38
N ARG A 24 -12.28 -9.80 5.04
CA ARG A 24 -12.55 -10.66 3.88
C ARG A 24 -12.33 -9.90 2.57
N CYS A 25 -12.81 -8.66 2.48
CA CYS A 25 -12.58 -7.78 1.33
C CYS A 25 -11.09 -7.51 1.12
N MET A 26 -10.36 -7.12 2.17
CA MET A 26 -8.90 -6.92 2.11
C MET A 26 -8.17 -8.16 1.62
N ARG A 27 -8.55 -9.36 2.11
CA ARG A 27 -7.94 -10.61 1.68
C ARG A 27 -8.22 -10.91 0.21
N SER A 28 -9.44 -10.65 -0.27
CA SER A 28 -9.81 -10.79 -1.68
C SER A 28 -9.01 -9.81 -2.55
N MET A 29 -8.97 -8.53 -2.15
CA MET A 29 -8.17 -7.49 -2.81
C MET A 29 -6.70 -7.89 -2.90
N ASN A 30 -6.10 -8.37 -1.81
CA ASN A 30 -4.71 -8.82 -1.82
C ASN A 30 -4.51 -10.00 -2.79
N LEU A 31 -5.42 -10.97 -2.84
CA LEU A 31 -5.31 -12.13 -3.74
C LEU A 31 -5.31 -11.71 -5.22
N HIS A 32 -6.17 -10.76 -5.59
CA HIS A 32 -6.36 -10.34 -6.99
C HIS A 32 -5.43 -9.21 -7.43
N LEU A 33 -5.12 -8.26 -6.54
CA LEU A 33 -4.38 -7.04 -6.88
C LEU A 33 -2.88 -7.16 -6.62
N SER A 34 -2.44 -8.14 -5.85
CA SER A 34 -1.02 -8.32 -5.53
C SER A 34 -0.12 -8.44 -6.77
N LEU A 35 -0.50 -9.29 -7.74
CA LEU A 35 0.28 -9.48 -8.97
C LEU A 35 0.19 -8.30 -9.92
N PRO A 36 -1.01 -7.77 -10.24
CA PRO A 36 -1.12 -6.58 -11.07
C PRO A 36 -0.39 -5.38 -10.47
N ALA A 37 -0.43 -5.18 -9.15
CA ALA A 37 0.30 -4.10 -8.49
C ALA A 37 1.82 -4.29 -8.60
N PHE A 38 2.31 -5.52 -8.44
CA PHE A 38 3.74 -5.84 -8.65
C PHE A 38 4.18 -5.55 -10.09
N LEU A 39 3.43 -6.04 -11.07
CA LEU A 39 3.73 -5.81 -12.48
C LEU A 39 3.64 -4.31 -12.83
N ALA A 40 2.63 -3.61 -12.32
CA ALA A 40 2.49 -2.17 -12.52
C ALA A 40 3.71 -1.41 -12.00
N VAL A 41 4.18 -1.72 -10.79
CA VAL A 41 5.40 -1.11 -10.21
C VAL A 41 6.65 -1.42 -11.06
N LEU A 42 6.78 -2.64 -11.58
CA LEU A 42 7.89 -2.98 -12.48
C LEU A 42 7.83 -2.19 -13.79
N PHE A 43 6.65 -2.09 -14.40
CA PHE A 43 6.47 -1.34 -15.64
C PHE A 43 6.72 0.15 -15.44
N THR A 44 6.22 0.75 -14.36
CA THR A 44 6.46 2.18 -14.06
C THR A 44 7.93 2.45 -13.79
N MET A 45 8.63 1.58 -13.05
CA MET A 45 10.08 1.70 -12.81
C MET A 45 10.89 1.58 -14.10
N THR A 46 10.56 0.61 -14.95
CA THR A 46 11.22 0.41 -16.24
C THR A 46 10.98 1.60 -17.17
N GLY A 47 9.75 2.13 -17.20
CA GLY A 47 9.38 3.32 -17.98
C GLY A 47 10.08 4.60 -17.50
N LEU A 48 10.22 4.77 -16.18
CA LEU A 48 10.98 5.86 -15.56
C LEU A 48 12.46 5.81 -15.95
N PHE A 49 13.08 4.64 -15.83
CA PHE A 49 14.48 4.45 -16.20
C PHE A 49 14.71 4.71 -17.69
N SER A 50 13.85 4.14 -18.55
CA SER A 50 13.95 4.32 -20.01
C SER A 50 13.77 5.79 -20.41
N SER A 51 12.80 6.48 -19.82
CA SER A 51 12.54 7.90 -20.08
C SER A 51 13.70 8.78 -19.60
N GLY A 52 14.20 8.53 -18.37
CA GLY A 52 15.35 9.25 -17.81
C GLY A 52 16.63 9.05 -18.62
N TYR A 53 16.90 7.82 -19.06
CA TYR A 53 18.04 7.51 -19.92
C TYR A 53 17.97 8.27 -21.25
N LYS A 54 16.81 8.25 -21.94
CA LYS A 54 16.62 8.99 -23.20
C LYS A 54 16.81 10.49 -23.02
N MET A 55 16.33 11.03 -21.89
CA MET A 55 16.44 12.44 -21.57
C MET A 55 17.89 12.88 -21.28
N ALA A 56 18.72 11.99 -20.73
CA ALA A 56 20.11 12.26 -20.40
C ALA A 56 21.08 12.10 -21.58
N PHE A 57 20.87 11.10 -22.45
CA PHE A 57 21.84 10.70 -23.46
C PHE A 57 21.41 10.93 -24.91
N HIS A 58 20.22 11.47 -25.15
CA HIS A 58 19.77 11.77 -26.51
C HIS A 58 19.76 13.28 -26.76
N PRO A 59 20.84 13.87 -27.30
CA PRO A 59 20.99 15.33 -27.43
C PRO A 59 20.12 15.95 -28.53
N ASP A 60 19.62 15.17 -29.49
CA ASP A 60 18.85 15.64 -30.65
C ASP A 60 17.32 15.46 -30.50
N VAL A 61 16.79 15.62 -29.29
CA VAL A 61 15.36 15.48 -29.04
C VAL A 61 14.61 16.78 -29.36
N THR A 62 13.66 16.70 -30.29
CA THR A 62 12.73 17.80 -30.57
C THR A 62 12.00 18.23 -29.29
N GLU A 63 11.70 19.53 -29.12
CA GLU A 63 11.01 20.05 -27.94
C GLU A 63 9.72 19.28 -27.59
N THR A 64 8.96 18.87 -28.62
CA THR A 64 7.74 18.05 -28.46
C THR A 64 8.02 16.67 -27.88
N TYR A 65 9.14 16.04 -28.25
CA TYR A 65 9.56 14.75 -27.72
C TYR A 65 10.06 14.89 -26.28
N PHE A 66 10.79 15.95 -25.97
CA PHE A 66 11.24 16.26 -24.61
C PHE A 66 10.06 16.48 -23.65
N LEU A 67 9.04 17.24 -24.07
CA LEU A 67 7.79 17.40 -23.31
C LEU A 67 7.07 16.05 -23.12
N SER A 68 7.04 15.21 -24.15
CA SER A 68 6.47 13.86 -24.05
C SER A 68 7.20 12.98 -23.02
N LEU A 69 8.53 13.06 -22.96
CA LEU A 69 9.33 12.36 -21.94
C LEU A 69 9.02 12.85 -20.52
N ILE A 70 8.93 14.18 -20.32
CA ILE A 70 8.56 14.75 -19.01
C ILE A 70 7.16 14.30 -18.59
N CYS A 71 6.17 14.39 -19.49
CA CYS A 71 4.82 13.90 -19.22
C CYS A 71 4.80 12.41 -18.86
N SER A 72 5.61 11.59 -19.54
CA SER A 72 5.74 10.16 -19.26
C SER A 72 6.34 9.91 -17.87
N VAL A 73 7.39 10.66 -17.48
CA VAL A 73 8.00 10.59 -16.15
C VAL A 73 6.98 10.95 -15.06
N ILE A 74 6.23 12.03 -15.24
CA ILE A 74 5.17 12.46 -14.30
C ILE A 74 4.08 11.39 -14.20
N PHE A 75 3.66 10.81 -15.34
CA PHE A 75 2.65 9.75 -15.37
C PHE A 75 3.13 8.50 -14.61
N TYR A 76 4.35 8.03 -14.86
CA TYR A 76 4.87 6.84 -14.19
C TYR A 76 5.07 7.07 -12.69
N LEU A 77 5.56 8.25 -12.29
CA LEU A 77 5.66 8.60 -10.87
C LEU A 77 4.29 8.65 -10.21
N SER A 78 3.33 9.37 -10.79
CA SER A 78 1.98 9.49 -10.22
C SER A 78 1.28 8.13 -10.09
N ALA A 79 1.35 7.28 -11.12
CA ALA A 79 0.82 5.92 -11.08
C ALA A 79 1.44 5.09 -9.95
N GLN A 80 2.77 5.19 -9.80
CA GLN A 80 3.50 4.46 -8.76
C GLN A 80 3.15 4.96 -7.35
N PHE A 81 3.05 6.28 -7.15
CA PHE A 81 2.60 6.87 -5.89
C PHE A 81 1.17 6.46 -5.55
N MET A 82 0.25 6.45 -6.53
CA MET A 82 -1.14 6.05 -6.30
C MET A 82 -1.24 4.62 -5.77
N ILE A 83 -0.48 3.69 -6.36
CA ILE A 83 -0.44 2.29 -5.92
C ILE A 83 0.18 2.19 -4.52
N MET A 84 1.33 2.84 -4.30
CA MET A 84 2.07 2.75 -3.04
C MET A 84 1.35 3.41 -1.87
N LEU A 85 0.83 4.63 -2.04
CA LEU A 85 0.09 5.36 -1.01
C LEU A 85 -1.21 4.64 -0.64
N SER A 86 -1.97 4.19 -1.63
CA SER A 86 -3.27 3.56 -1.38
C SER A 86 -3.14 2.29 -0.54
N ALA A 87 -2.16 1.43 -0.86
CA ALA A 87 -1.97 0.22 -0.08
C ALA A 87 -1.24 0.47 1.25
N SER A 88 -0.35 1.48 1.36
CA SER A 88 0.22 1.90 2.65
C SER A 88 -0.84 2.42 3.62
N ILE A 89 -1.73 3.34 3.17
CA ILE A 89 -2.83 3.87 4.00
C ILE A 89 -3.77 2.75 4.42
N THR A 90 -4.10 1.84 3.50
CA THR A 90 -4.98 0.70 3.80
C THR A 90 -4.33 -0.24 4.82
N ASN A 91 -3.01 -0.47 4.73
CA ASN A 91 -2.26 -1.27 5.69
C ASN A 91 -2.22 -0.63 7.08
N GLU A 92 -1.94 0.67 7.15
CA GLU A 92 -1.91 1.43 8.40
C GLU A 92 -3.28 1.44 9.08
N LEU A 93 -4.35 1.72 8.34
CA LEU A 93 -5.71 1.71 8.84
C LEU A 93 -6.10 0.32 9.34
N ALA A 94 -5.78 -0.73 8.58
CA ALA A 94 -6.06 -2.10 9.00
C ALA A 94 -5.33 -2.48 10.28
N ASN A 95 -4.08 -2.04 10.45
CA ASN A 95 -3.30 -2.27 11.66
C ASN A 95 -3.89 -1.51 12.87
N ASN A 96 -4.30 -0.26 12.68
CA ASN A 96 -4.94 0.55 13.72
C ASN A 96 -6.26 -0.08 14.17
N VAL A 97 -7.13 -0.48 13.23
CA VAL A 97 -8.39 -1.15 13.54
C VAL A 97 -8.14 -2.49 14.23
N LYS A 98 -7.16 -3.27 13.77
CA LYS A 98 -6.74 -4.53 14.40
C LYS A 98 -6.31 -4.34 15.86
N CYS A 99 -5.55 -3.28 16.15
CA CYS A 99 -5.13 -2.92 17.50
C CYS A 99 -6.32 -2.55 18.40
N VAL A 100 -7.23 -1.69 17.92
CA VAL A 100 -8.45 -1.31 18.65
C VAL A 100 -9.33 -2.52 18.95
N VAL A 101 -9.54 -3.39 17.96
CA VAL A 101 -10.32 -4.63 18.09
C VAL A 101 -9.63 -5.66 18.99
N GLN A 102 -8.30 -5.66 19.13
CA GLN A 102 -7.58 -6.49 20.11
C GLN A 102 -7.76 -6.01 21.55
N CYS A 103 -7.85 -4.69 21.76
CA CYS A 103 -8.02 -4.09 23.08
C CYS A 103 -9.47 -4.19 23.60
N LEU A 104 -10.45 -4.24 22.71
CA LEU A 104 -11.88 -4.37 23.02
C LEU A 104 -12.25 -5.63 23.87
N PRO A 105 -11.81 -6.86 23.52
CA PRO A 105 -12.01 -8.08 24.31
C PRO A 105 -11.39 -8.07 25.70
N TYR A 106 -10.35 -7.26 25.91
CA TYR A 106 -9.67 -7.14 27.19
C TYR A 106 -10.44 -6.20 28.13
N ARG A 107 -11.14 -5.22 27.55
CA ARG A 107 -11.93 -4.23 28.29
C ARG A 107 -13.36 -4.70 28.57
N ASN A 108 -13.97 -5.45 27.65
CA ASN A 108 -15.31 -6.03 27.84
C ASN A 108 -15.23 -7.55 27.82
N ALA A 109 -15.74 -8.18 28.88
CA ALA A 109 -15.82 -9.61 29.07
C ALA A 109 -16.60 -10.29 27.92
N ILE A 110 -15.92 -10.67 26.84
CA ILE A 110 -16.49 -11.60 25.85
C ILE A 110 -16.67 -12.93 26.58
N GLN A 111 -17.90 -13.18 27.03
CA GLN A 111 -18.29 -14.40 27.74
C GLN A 111 -18.40 -15.62 26.82
N ASP A 112 -18.47 -15.43 25.49
CA ASP A 112 -18.53 -16.52 24.52
C ASP A 112 -17.13 -16.91 23.99
N PRO A 113 -16.60 -18.09 24.38
CA PRO A 113 -15.29 -18.58 23.95
C PRO A 113 -15.21 -18.83 22.43
N LYS A 114 -16.32 -19.14 21.75
CA LYS A 114 -16.34 -19.37 20.30
C LYS A 114 -16.11 -18.06 19.52
N ARG A 115 -16.69 -16.95 20.00
CA ARG A 115 -16.51 -15.61 19.41
C ARG A 115 -15.07 -15.12 19.61
N LYS A 116 -14.51 -15.28 20.82
CA LYS A 116 -13.09 -15.01 21.11
C LYS A 116 -12.16 -15.78 20.17
N PHE A 117 -12.45 -17.05 19.90
CA PHE A 117 -11.62 -17.89 19.03
C PHE A 117 -11.69 -17.46 17.55
N LYS A 118 -12.88 -17.17 17.02
CA LYS A 118 -13.04 -16.63 15.65
C LYS A 118 -12.33 -15.29 15.50
N LEU A 119 -12.50 -14.38 16.46
CA LEU A 119 -11.85 -13.07 16.43
C LEU A 119 -10.33 -13.22 16.49
N LYS A 120 -9.82 -14.04 17.42
CA LYS A 120 -8.39 -14.34 17.52
C LYS A 120 -7.86 -14.95 16.22
N LYS A 121 -8.63 -15.77 15.52
CA LYS A 121 -8.26 -16.31 14.20
C LYS A 121 -8.12 -15.20 13.14
N TYR A 122 -9.06 -14.25 13.08
CA TYR A 122 -8.98 -13.10 12.17
C TYR A 122 -7.83 -12.15 12.53
N LEU A 123 -7.61 -11.90 13.82
CA LEU A 123 -6.53 -11.07 14.33
C LEU A 123 -5.16 -11.73 14.15
N ASN A 124 -5.07 -13.05 14.24
CA ASN A 124 -3.81 -13.76 14.03
C ASN A 124 -3.48 -13.93 12.53
N GLN A 125 -4.45 -13.68 11.64
CA GLN A 125 -4.16 -13.55 10.22
C GLN A 125 -3.54 -12.17 9.95
N ASN A 126 -2.31 -12.16 9.48
CA ASN A 126 -1.67 -10.96 8.92
C ASN A 126 -2.32 -10.64 7.57
N ASN A 127 -3.45 -9.94 7.63
CA ASN A 127 -4.08 -9.35 6.46
C ASN A 127 -3.46 -7.97 6.20
N SER A 128 -2.22 -7.95 5.73
CA SER A 128 -1.65 -6.79 5.06
C SER A 128 -1.77 -6.96 3.56
N LEU A 129 -2.03 -5.86 2.85
CA LEU A 129 -1.81 -5.77 1.41
C LEU A 129 -0.31 -5.81 1.19
N ALA A 130 0.16 -6.88 0.57
CA ALA A 130 1.57 -7.10 0.28
C ALA A 130 1.75 -7.22 -1.23
N LEU A 131 2.82 -6.62 -1.77
CA LEU A 131 3.21 -6.90 -3.15
C LEU A 131 3.71 -8.33 -3.22
N TRP A 132 2.92 -9.22 -3.82
CA TRP A 132 3.28 -10.61 -4.13
C TRP A 132 3.95 -11.35 -2.97
N LYS A 133 3.51 -11.10 -1.73
CA LYS A 133 4.05 -11.75 -0.52
C LYS A 133 5.53 -11.44 -0.20
N VAL A 134 6.24 -10.65 -1.01
CA VAL A 134 7.68 -10.36 -0.84
C VAL A 134 7.92 -9.06 -0.06
N TYR A 135 7.04 -8.05 -0.23
CA TYR A 135 7.17 -6.78 0.48
C TYR A 135 5.84 -6.37 1.11
N VAL A 136 5.87 -6.12 2.43
CA VAL A 136 4.85 -5.29 3.07
C VAL A 136 5.01 -3.91 2.46
N MET A 137 3.91 -3.39 1.90
CA MET A 137 3.94 -2.06 1.29
C MET A 137 3.95 -1.02 2.41
N ASP A 138 5.16 -0.62 2.78
CA ASP A 138 5.46 0.40 3.78
C ASP A 138 6.04 1.65 3.10
N TRP A 139 5.95 2.79 3.79
CA TRP A 139 6.58 4.07 3.42
C TRP A 139 8.06 3.95 3.06
N SER A 140 8.76 2.97 3.62
CA SER A 140 10.17 2.65 3.32
C SER A 140 10.39 2.35 1.84
N LEU A 141 9.48 1.63 1.18
CA LEU A 141 9.61 1.26 -0.22
C LEU A 141 9.53 2.49 -1.14
N ILE A 142 8.67 3.45 -0.79
CA ILE A 142 8.53 4.73 -1.49
C ILE A 142 9.85 5.50 -1.38
N VAL A 143 10.37 5.65 -0.15
CA VAL A 143 11.62 6.38 0.12
C VAL A 143 12.81 5.75 -0.58
N THR A 144 12.93 4.42 -0.53
CA THR A 144 14.00 3.70 -1.24
C THR A 144 13.90 3.90 -2.75
N SER A 145 12.70 3.83 -3.32
CA SER A 145 12.50 3.99 -4.77
C SER A 145 12.92 5.39 -5.27
N ILE A 146 12.56 6.44 -4.53
CA ILE A 146 12.96 7.82 -4.81
C ILE A 146 14.49 7.97 -4.64
N GLY A 147 15.03 7.43 -3.55
CA GLY A 147 16.48 7.47 -3.29
C GLY A 147 17.29 6.80 -4.39
N THR A 148 16.84 5.65 -4.89
CA THR A 148 17.49 4.95 -6.00
C THR A 148 17.40 5.75 -7.30
N LEU A 149 16.23 6.32 -7.62
CA LEU A 149 16.07 7.13 -8.83
C LEU A 149 16.99 8.35 -8.81
N LEU A 150 17.09 9.02 -7.67
CA LEU A 150 17.92 10.21 -7.48
C LEU A 150 19.41 9.87 -7.52
N THR A 151 19.81 8.76 -6.88
CA THR A 151 21.20 8.28 -6.89
C THR A 151 21.64 7.88 -8.29
N TYR A 152 20.84 7.08 -9.01
CA TYR A 152 21.12 6.71 -10.39
C TYR A 152 21.09 7.92 -11.33
N GLY A 153 20.17 8.87 -11.13
CA GLY A 153 20.13 10.12 -11.89
C GLY A 153 21.39 10.96 -11.72
N ILE A 154 21.88 11.13 -10.48
CA ILE A 154 23.15 11.82 -10.20
C ILE A 154 24.31 11.07 -10.85
N LEU A 155 24.39 9.75 -10.67
CA LEU A 155 25.47 8.93 -11.21
C LEU A 155 25.53 9.02 -12.74
N ILE A 156 24.39 8.97 -13.40
CA ILE A 156 24.26 9.15 -14.86
C ILE A 156 24.67 10.56 -15.27
N GLY A 157 24.20 11.59 -14.56
CA GLY A 157 24.51 12.99 -14.86
C GLY A 157 26.00 13.33 -14.67
N THR A 158 26.68 12.69 -13.72
CA THR A 158 28.11 12.92 -13.50
C THR A 158 29.00 12.14 -14.46
N LEU A 159 28.66 10.89 -14.80
CA LEU A 159 29.42 10.07 -15.75
C LEU A 159 29.20 10.47 -17.21
N GLY A 160 28.03 10.98 -17.57
CA GLY A 160 27.73 11.43 -18.93
C GLY A 160 28.46 12.71 -19.35
N LYS A 161 29.12 13.43 -18.44
CA LYS A 161 29.88 14.64 -18.74
C LYS A 161 31.24 14.37 -19.39
N ASP A 162 31.73 13.13 -19.29
CA ASP A 162 33.05 12.73 -19.76
C ASP A 162 33.00 11.75 -20.95
N MET A 163 31.81 11.55 -21.55
CA MET A 163 31.59 10.91 -22.86
C MET A 163 31.21 11.96 -23.90
#